data_AF-A0AAN2WEU1-F1
#
_entry.id   AF-A0AAN2WEU1-F1
#
_cell.length_a   1.000
_cell.length_b   1.000
_cell.length_c   1.000
_cell.angle_alpha   90.00
_cell.angle_beta   90.00
_cell.angle_gamma   90.00
#
_symmetry.space_group_name_H-M   'P 1'
#
loop_
_entity.id
_entity.type
_entity.pdbx_description
1 polymer ?
#
loop_
_entity_poly.entity_id
_entity_poly.type
_entity_poly.pdbx_seq_one_letter_code
_entity_poly.pdbx_strand_id
1 'polypeptide(L)'
;MKEDTNQYDKTFKILESSFKKNSSIFSVNNVKDFLFLTGNVAGSMIFNDREKINEQDIKDFLNCKTIANLKLQFDYLQGVYGNTKKINRNRNYLLLCVAVASYSDPENEVIKKDDLEYLKNGLFWNDLLLYS
;
A
#
# COMPACT_ATOMS: atom_id res chain seq x y z
N MET A 1 -13.70 16.46 -14.50
CA MET A 1 -12.46 15.71 -14.18
C MET A 1 -12.66 14.26 -14.55
N LYS A 2 -12.09 13.81 -15.68
CA LYS A 2 -12.24 12.44 -16.21
C LYS A 2 -10.92 11.88 -16.78
N GLU A 3 -9.78 12.44 -16.39
CA GLU A 3 -8.50 12.14 -17.06
C GLU A 3 -7.55 11.25 -16.26
N ASP A 4 -7.76 11.04 -14.96
CA ASP A 4 -6.78 10.28 -14.17
C ASP A 4 -7.07 8.79 -14.03
N THR A 5 -8.31 8.35 -14.18
CA THR A 5 -8.69 6.94 -13.93
C THR A 5 -7.94 5.95 -14.82
N ASN A 6 -7.53 6.36 -16.04
CA ASN A 6 -6.96 5.48 -17.06
C ASN A 6 -5.49 5.08 -16.79
N GLN A 7 -4.69 5.96 -16.16
CA GLN A 7 -3.30 5.64 -15.82
C GLN A 7 -3.22 4.75 -14.58
N TYR A 8 -4.09 5.02 -13.61
CA TYR A 8 -4.23 4.25 -12.37
C TYR A 8 -4.76 2.83 -12.61
N ASP A 9 -5.75 2.67 -13.49
CA ASP A 9 -6.26 1.37 -13.94
C ASP A 9 -5.15 0.54 -14.62
N LYS A 10 -4.23 1.22 -15.31
CA LYS A 10 -3.11 0.60 -16.00
C LYS A 10 -2.05 0.11 -15.02
N THR A 11 -1.67 0.94 -14.03
CA THR A 11 -0.79 0.52 -12.93
C THR A 11 -1.41 -0.66 -12.19
N PHE A 12 -2.67 -0.56 -11.78
CA PHE A 12 -3.40 -1.66 -11.13
C PHE A 12 -3.41 -2.95 -11.97
N LYS A 13 -3.76 -2.88 -13.26
CA LYS A 13 -3.75 -4.05 -14.16
C LYS A 13 -2.35 -4.60 -14.40
N ILE A 14 -1.32 -3.76 -14.41
CA ILE A 14 0.10 -4.19 -14.51
C ILE A 14 0.51 -4.90 -13.24
N LEU A 15 0.15 -4.36 -12.07
CA LEU A 15 0.39 -4.97 -10.77
C LEU A 15 -0.30 -6.34 -10.71
N GLU A 16 -1.61 -6.38 -10.95
CA GLU A 16 -2.46 -7.58 -10.94
C GLU A 16 -1.98 -8.65 -11.95
N SER A 17 -1.64 -8.24 -13.17
CA SER A 17 -1.12 -9.16 -14.20
C SER A 17 0.26 -9.71 -13.86
N SER A 18 1.11 -8.90 -13.21
CA SER A 18 2.43 -9.33 -12.73
C SER A 18 2.30 -10.31 -11.57
N PHE A 19 1.34 -10.09 -10.64
CA PHE A 19 0.98 -11.03 -9.58
C PHE A 19 0.49 -12.38 -10.12
N LYS A 20 -0.33 -12.38 -11.18
CA LYS A 20 -0.91 -13.61 -11.75
C LYS A 20 0.08 -14.45 -12.57
N LYS A 21 1.15 -13.86 -13.12
CA LYS A 21 2.03 -14.54 -14.09
C LYS A 21 3.36 -15.06 -13.55
N ASN A 22 3.90 -14.53 -12.46
CA ASN A 22 5.24 -14.91 -11.99
C ASN A 22 5.31 -14.97 -10.46
N SER A 23 5.65 -16.15 -9.93
CA SER A 23 6.07 -16.34 -8.54
C SER A 23 7.47 -15.76 -8.24
N SER A 24 8.06 -15.01 -9.16
CA SER A 24 9.34 -14.32 -8.99
C SER A 24 9.10 -12.91 -8.46
N ILE A 25 9.48 -12.70 -7.19
CA ILE A 25 9.66 -11.45 -6.45
C ILE A 25 9.23 -10.21 -7.23
N PHE A 26 8.03 -9.71 -6.91
CA PHE A 26 7.51 -8.45 -7.38
C PHE A 26 8.43 -7.32 -6.89
N SER A 27 9.16 -6.66 -7.79
CA SER A 27 10.06 -5.56 -7.43
C SER A 27 9.38 -4.22 -7.72
N VAL A 28 9.18 -3.43 -6.67
CA VAL A 28 8.76 -2.04 -6.81
C VAL A 28 10.01 -1.21 -7.09
N ASN A 29 10.07 -0.55 -8.24
CA ASN A 29 11.28 0.14 -8.70
C ASN A 29 11.12 1.66 -8.78
N ASN A 30 9.99 2.20 -8.32
CA ASN A 30 9.77 3.64 -8.26
C ASN A 30 8.88 4.01 -7.08
N VAL A 31 9.05 5.25 -6.62
CA VAL A 31 8.36 5.80 -5.45
C VAL A 31 6.84 5.86 -5.60
N LYS A 32 6.33 6.11 -6.80
CA LYS A 32 4.87 6.22 -7.00
C LYS A 32 4.18 4.87 -6.85
N ASP A 33 4.73 3.83 -7.46
CA ASP A 33 4.22 2.47 -7.33
C ASP A 33 4.36 1.98 -5.88
N PHE A 34 5.45 2.35 -5.20
CA PHE A 34 5.63 2.07 -3.78
C PHE A 34 4.55 2.72 -2.92
N LEU A 35 4.33 4.02 -3.07
CA LEU A 35 3.35 4.76 -2.27
C LEU A 35 1.93 4.29 -2.55
N PHE A 36 1.63 4.02 -3.81
CA PHE A 36 0.35 3.46 -4.22
C PHE A 36 0.12 2.08 -3.58
N LEU A 37 1.07 1.15 -3.72
CA LEU A 37 1.00 -0.18 -3.14
C LEU A 37 0.87 -0.11 -1.61
N THR A 38 1.76 0.65 -0.96
CA THR A 38 1.81 0.78 0.50
C THR A 38 0.51 1.36 1.03
N GLY A 39 -0.02 2.41 0.39
CA GLY A 39 -1.31 3.00 0.73
C GLY A 39 -2.45 2.00 0.59
N ASN A 40 -2.53 1.30 -0.53
CA ASN A 40 -3.61 0.37 -0.81
C ASN A 40 -3.60 -0.85 0.12
N VAL A 41 -2.43 -1.41 0.40
CA VAL A 41 -2.30 -2.55 1.32
C VAL A 41 -2.58 -2.09 2.75
N ALA A 42 -2.08 -0.94 3.19
CA ALA A 42 -2.41 -0.36 4.49
C ALA A 42 -3.91 -0.10 4.65
N GLY A 43 -4.55 0.45 3.60
CA GLY A 43 -6.00 0.67 3.55
C GLY A 43 -6.75 -0.65 3.67
N SER A 44 -6.27 -1.69 2.99
CA SER A 44 -6.84 -3.03 3.11
C SER A 44 -6.75 -3.58 4.52
N MET A 45 -5.65 -3.32 5.23
CA MET A 45 -5.51 -3.74 6.62
C MET A 45 -6.49 -3.00 7.53
N ILE A 46 -6.46 -1.66 7.47
CA ILE A 46 -7.24 -0.78 8.34
C ILE A 46 -8.74 -0.97 8.12
N PHE A 47 -9.21 -0.96 6.87
CA PHE A 47 -10.65 -0.95 6.56
C PHE A 47 -11.30 -2.34 6.52
N ASN A 48 -10.53 -3.42 6.64
CA ASN A 48 -11.06 -4.78 6.74
C ASN A 48 -11.87 -5.01 8.02
N ASP A 49 -11.55 -4.30 9.11
CA ASP A 49 -12.27 -4.37 10.39
C ASP A 49 -12.62 -2.97 10.90
N ARG A 50 -13.81 -2.50 10.48
CA ARG A 50 -14.25 -1.12 10.75
C ARG A 50 -14.40 -0.78 12.23
N GLU A 51 -14.56 -1.78 13.10
CA GLU A 51 -14.74 -1.58 14.54
C GLU A 51 -13.42 -1.28 15.26
N LYS A 52 -12.28 -1.53 14.62
CA LYS A 52 -10.94 -1.33 15.19
C LYS A 52 -10.21 -0.10 14.66
N ILE A 53 -10.82 0.64 13.74
CA ILE A 53 -10.18 1.78 13.10
C ILE A 53 -9.83 2.84 14.14
N ASN A 54 -8.55 3.16 14.25
CA ASN A 54 -8.07 4.33 14.98
C ASN A 54 -7.71 5.44 13.98
N GLU A 55 -8.38 6.59 14.09
CA GLU A 55 -8.12 7.74 13.21
C GLU A 55 -6.70 8.30 13.37
N GLN A 56 -6.09 8.15 14.54
CA GLN A 56 -4.73 8.62 14.77
C GLN A 56 -3.72 7.84 13.91
N ASP A 57 -3.89 6.53 13.80
CA ASP A 57 -3.01 5.67 13.00
C ASP A 57 -3.04 6.07 11.51
N ILE A 58 -4.23 6.44 11.00
CA ILE A 58 -4.42 6.95 9.64
C ILE A 58 -3.68 8.28 9.46
N LYS A 59 -3.83 9.20 10.43
CA LYS A 59 -3.15 10.51 10.39
C LYS A 59 -1.64 10.34 10.42
N ASP A 60 -1.13 9.48 11.28
CA ASP A 60 0.31 9.24 11.42
C ASP A 60 0.91 8.63 10.15
N PHE A 61 0.18 7.68 9.52
CA PHE A 61 0.55 7.11 8.24
C PHE A 61 0.59 8.13 7.10
N LEU A 62 -0.43 8.99 6.98
CA LEU A 62 -0.50 10.01 5.93
C LEU A 62 0.46 11.19 6.15
N ASN A 63 0.99 11.37 7.36
CA ASN A 63 1.93 12.45 7.70
C ASN A 63 3.40 12.01 7.67
N CYS A 64 3.69 10.77 7.25
CA CYS A 64 5.06 10.28 7.10
C CYS A 64 5.83 11.14 6.07
N LYS A 65 7.02 11.62 6.47
CA LYS A 65 7.84 12.53 5.64
C LYS A 65 8.92 11.83 4.83
N THR A 66 9.28 10.60 5.18
CA THR A 66 10.35 9.82 4.56
C THR A 66 9.88 8.40 4.29
N ILE A 67 10.54 7.73 3.34
CA ILE A 67 10.29 6.33 3.02
C ILE A 67 10.51 5.44 4.26
N ALA A 68 11.56 5.69 5.05
CA ALA A 68 11.79 4.97 6.30
C ALA A 68 10.63 5.10 7.30
N ASN A 69 10.16 6.33 7.56
CA ASN A 69 9.04 6.56 8.48
C ASN A 69 7.77 5.86 7.98
N LEU A 70 7.54 5.89 6.67
CA LEU A 70 6.40 5.22 6.07
C LEU A 70 6.48 3.69 6.20
N LYS A 71 7.65 3.09 6.00
CA LYS A 71 7.86 1.64 6.19
C LYS A 71 7.65 1.24 7.66
N LEU A 72 8.20 2.00 8.60
CA LEU A 72 7.99 1.76 10.04
C LEU A 72 6.50 1.85 10.42
N GLN A 73 5.80 2.85 9.90
CA GLN A 73 4.37 2.98 10.17
C GLN A 73 3.55 1.89 9.48
N PHE A 74 3.95 1.43 8.30
CA PHE A 74 3.35 0.29 7.64
C PHE A 74 3.50 -1.00 8.47
N ASP A 75 4.69 -1.27 9.01
CA ASP A 75 4.95 -2.43 9.86
C ASP A 75 4.10 -2.39 11.14
N TYR A 76 3.96 -1.20 11.74
CA TYR A 76 3.05 -0.97 12.87
C TYR A 76 1.60 -1.32 12.50
N LEU A 77 1.08 -0.79 11.39
CA LEU A 77 -0.27 -1.08 10.91
C LEU A 77 -0.47 -2.58 10.63
N GLN A 78 0.53 -3.25 10.08
CA GLN A 78 0.52 -4.69 9.88
C GLN A 78 0.40 -5.47 11.20
N GLY A 79 1.09 -5.02 12.26
CA GLY A 79 0.97 -5.62 13.59
C GLY A 79 -0.42 -5.44 14.20
N VAL A 80 -1.01 -4.23 14.06
CA VAL A 80 -2.31 -3.88 14.66
C VAL A 80 -3.48 -4.48 13.88
N TYR A 81 -3.50 -4.30 12.57
CA TYR A 81 -4.64 -4.59 11.70
C TYR A 81 -4.44 -5.85 10.85
N GLY A 82 -3.19 -6.16 10.49
CA GLY A 82 -2.84 -7.25 9.58
C GLY A 82 -3.10 -8.66 10.13
N ASN A 83 -3.10 -8.83 11.45
CA ASN A 83 -3.22 -10.16 12.08
C ASN A 83 -4.65 -10.71 12.19
N THR A 84 -5.59 -10.19 11.39
CA THR A 84 -6.97 -10.73 11.38
C THR A 84 -7.04 -12.01 10.53
N LYS A 85 -7.88 -12.96 10.94
CA LYS A 85 -8.10 -14.22 10.19
C LYS A 85 -8.55 -14.00 8.74
N LYS A 86 -9.17 -12.85 8.42
CA LYS A 86 -9.61 -12.51 7.06
C LYS A 86 -8.43 -12.11 6.17
N ILE A 87 -7.54 -11.26 6.67
CA ILE A 87 -6.37 -10.77 5.93
C ILE A 87 -5.32 -11.87 5.76
N ASN A 88 -4.98 -12.57 6.85
CA ASN A 88 -3.95 -13.63 6.82
C ASN A 88 -4.30 -14.83 5.93
N ARG A 89 -5.57 -15.02 5.57
CA ARG A 89 -6.01 -16.09 4.63
C ARG A 89 -5.94 -15.66 3.17
N ASN A 90 -5.69 -14.38 2.91
CA ASN A 90 -5.58 -13.87 1.56
C ASN A 90 -4.22 -14.24 0.97
N ARG A 91 -4.23 -14.92 -0.18
CA ARG A 91 -3.00 -15.41 -0.84
C ARG A 91 -2.07 -14.29 -1.27
N ASN A 92 -2.61 -13.10 -1.55
CA ASN A 92 -1.82 -11.95 -2.02
C ASN A 92 -1.25 -11.14 -0.86
N TYR A 93 -1.80 -11.26 0.36
CA TYR A 93 -1.41 -10.42 1.50
C TYR A 93 0.09 -10.47 1.80
N LEU A 94 0.62 -11.67 2.01
CA LEU A 94 2.04 -11.84 2.34
C LEU A 94 2.95 -11.37 1.21
N LEU A 95 2.55 -11.61 -0.05
CA LEU A 95 3.30 -11.14 -1.22
C LEU A 95 3.34 -9.61 -1.30
N LEU A 96 2.21 -8.95 -1.03
CA LEU A 96 2.09 -7.50 -1.02
C LEU A 96 2.90 -6.88 0.12
N CYS A 97 2.89 -7.47 1.33
CA CYS A 97 3.75 -7.04 2.43
C CYS A 97 5.25 -7.21 2.10
N VAL A 98 5.64 -8.33 1.51
CA VAL A 98 7.03 -8.57 1.07
C VAL A 98 7.45 -7.53 0.02
N ALA A 99 6.56 -7.18 -0.91
CA ALA A 99 6.81 -6.16 -1.91
C ALA A 99 7.12 -4.79 -1.27
N VAL A 100 6.29 -4.34 -0.31
CA VAL A 100 6.52 -3.10 0.45
C VAL A 100 7.85 -3.15 1.22
N ALA A 101 8.15 -4.29 1.87
CA ALA A 101 9.40 -4.46 2.61
C ALA A 101 10.64 -4.43 1.71
N SER A 102 10.55 -5.00 0.50
CA SER A 102 11.67 -5.16 -0.45
C SER A 102 12.05 -3.90 -1.23
N TYR A 103 11.22 -2.85 -1.16
CA TYR A 103 11.50 -1.59 -1.84
C TYR A 103 12.82 -0.97 -1.35
N SER A 104 13.69 -0.64 -2.32
CA SER A 104 15.13 -0.42 -2.15
C SER A 104 15.60 1.04 -2.35
N ASP A 105 14.68 2.00 -2.46
CA ASP A 105 15.06 3.43 -2.58
C ASP A 105 15.64 3.98 -1.27
N PRO A 106 16.36 5.12 -1.30
CA PRO A 106 17.04 5.65 -0.12
C PRO A 106 16.07 5.86 1.05
N GLU A 107 16.36 5.25 2.20
CA GLU A 107 15.51 5.31 3.39
C GLU A 107 15.15 6.75 3.82
N ASN A 108 16.07 7.68 3.59
CA ASN A 108 15.93 9.10 3.91
C ASN A 108 15.37 9.95 2.78
N GLU A 109 14.94 9.35 1.66
CA GLU A 109 14.25 10.08 0.60
C GLU A 109 12.97 10.72 1.14
N VAL A 110 12.84 12.03 0.89
CA VAL A 110 11.71 12.83 1.34
C VAL A 110 10.54 12.61 0.40
N ILE A 111 9.40 12.24 0.97
CA ILE A 111 8.15 12.09 0.23
C ILE A 111 7.67 13.50 -0.15
N LYS A 112 7.56 13.79 -1.45
CA LYS A 112 7.11 15.10 -1.92
C LYS A 112 5.62 15.27 -1.69
N LYS A 113 5.14 16.51 -1.72
CA LYS A 113 3.72 16.82 -1.52
C LYS A 113 2.81 16.11 -2.53
N ASP A 114 3.22 16.05 -3.80
CA ASP A 114 2.45 15.38 -4.86
C ASP A 114 2.45 13.86 -4.67
N ASP A 115 3.49 13.30 -4.06
CA ASP A 115 3.63 11.88 -3.76
C ASP A 115 2.68 11.46 -2.61
N LEU A 116 2.41 12.35 -1.65
CA LEU A 116 1.42 12.11 -0.58
C LEU A 116 -0.01 11.93 -1.13
N GLU A 117 -0.31 12.52 -2.29
CA GLU A 117 -1.60 12.32 -2.95
C GLU A 117 -1.75 10.88 -3.47
N TYR A 118 -0.68 10.27 -4.00
CA TYR A 118 -0.68 8.85 -4.38
C TYR A 118 -0.90 7.93 -3.17
N LEU A 119 -0.22 8.22 -2.05
CA LEU A 119 -0.38 7.47 -0.81
C LEU A 119 -1.83 7.55 -0.30
N LYS A 120 -2.39 8.76 -0.26
CA LYS A 120 -3.76 9.00 0.19
C LYS A 120 -4.79 8.34 -0.72
N ASN A 121 -4.61 8.43 -2.03
CA ASN A 121 -5.51 7.82 -3.00
C ASN A 121 -5.48 6.28 -2.89
N GLY A 122 -4.30 5.69 -2.72
CA GLY A 122 -4.16 4.26 -2.46
C GLY A 122 -4.91 3.82 -1.20
N LEU A 123 -4.80 4.58 -0.11
CA LEU A 123 -5.42 4.27 1.18
C LEU A 123 -6.95 4.16 1.11
N PHE A 124 -7.62 5.02 0.35
CA PHE A 124 -9.08 5.11 0.30
C PHE A 124 -9.70 4.52 -0.98
N TRP A 125 -8.98 3.71 -1.75
CA TRP A 125 -9.55 3.09 -2.95
C TRP A 125 -10.61 2.05 -2.62
N ASN A 126 -11.71 2.09 -3.39
CA ASN A 126 -12.85 1.19 -3.25
C ASN A 126 -12.51 -0.25 -3.66
N ASP A 127 -11.56 -0.42 -4.60
CA ASP A 127 -11.04 -1.71 -5.04
C ASP A 127 -9.62 -1.90 -4.49
N LEU A 128 -9.56 -2.51 -3.32
CA LEU A 128 -8.32 -2.83 -2.61
C LEU A 128 -7.65 -4.05 -3.28
N LEU A 129 -6.34 -3.97 -3.55
CA LEU A 129 -5.49 -5.02 -4.14
C LEU A 129 -5.58 -6.34 -3.38
N LEU A 130 -5.90 -6.27 -2.08
CA LEU A 130 -6.13 -7.46 -1.28
C LEU A 130 -7.37 -8.24 -1.76
N TYR A 131 -8.42 -7.60 -2.25
CA TYR A 131 -9.70 -8.24 -2.58
C TYR A 131 -9.98 -8.38 -4.09
N SER A 132 -9.00 -8.03 -4.92
CA SER A 132 -9.02 -8.18 -6.38
C SER A 132 -8.47 -9.52 -6.88
#